data_AF-A0A2P4PLZ6-F1
#
_entry.id   AF-A0A2P4PLZ6-F1
#
_cell.length_a   1.000
_cell.length_b   1.000
_cell.length_c   1.000
_cell.angle_alpha   90.00
_cell.angle_beta   90.00
_cell.angle_gamma   90.00
#
_symmetry.space_group_name_H-M   'P 1'
#
loop_
_entity.id
_entity.type
_entity.pdbx_description
1 polymer ?
#
loop_
_entity_poly.entity_id
_entity_poly.type
_entity_poly.pdbx_seq_one_letter_code
_entity_poly.pdbx_strand_id
1 'polypeptide(L)'
;MKETYENQISFPKINSAGMEIILEYIYTGSVKKESLTKDNIIEAFYAADYFQLSDLQDFITKTIKSTNFVKDYSPELLTKVSEIMPLTEDNIILILLVETVANLPLNSIEFGRLSITGLKYLLSITYEKETPFATQEYEVFRYSAILAAKQVSDNVYRNLMERLPTLDQIENLIEVENKLLIDHQKVTKELEPLVKYIDFKRIKTHILANFIEPLGIIPTEIICSAYRNTALLSNYNLSDFRGKAINESGYVWDET
;
A
#
# COMPACT_ATOMS: atom_id res chain seq x y z
N MET A 1 10.58 -3.61 45.17
CA MET A 1 11.01 -2.88 43.96
C MET A 1 11.39 -1.47 44.38
N LYS A 2 12.29 -0.77 43.67
CA LYS A 2 12.75 0.57 44.07
C LYS A 2 11.56 1.56 44.14
N GLU A 3 10.64 1.35 43.22
CA GLU A 3 9.39 2.05 43.00
C GLU A 3 8.41 1.93 44.19
N THR A 4 8.57 0.93 45.06
CA THR A 4 7.68 0.72 46.23
C THR A 4 7.79 1.85 47.26
N TYR A 5 8.90 2.60 47.26
CA TYR A 5 9.17 3.70 48.19
C TYR A 5 9.13 5.07 47.50
N GLU A 6 8.76 5.13 46.23
CA GLU A 6 8.67 6.35 45.43
C GLU A 6 7.20 6.76 45.28
N ASN A 7 6.90 8.05 45.39
CA ASN A 7 5.54 8.58 45.18
C ASN A 7 5.22 8.83 43.70
N GLN A 8 6.15 8.52 42.80
CA GLN A 8 6.04 8.77 41.37
C GLN A 8 6.51 7.55 40.60
N ILE A 9 5.74 7.17 39.59
CA ILE A 9 6.09 6.12 38.63
C ILE A 9 6.06 6.76 37.24
N SER A 10 6.99 6.36 36.37
CA SER A 10 7.11 6.87 35.01
C SER A 10 6.88 5.77 33.98
N PHE A 11 6.03 6.05 32.99
CA PHE A 11 5.73 5.15 31.88
C PHE A 11 6.10 5.81 30.55
N PRO A 12 7.41 5.87 30.19
CA PRO A 12 7.88 6.65 29.05
C PRO A 12 7.39 6.12 27.68
N LYS A 13 6.88 4.89 27.62
CA LYS A 13 6.37 4.25 26.40
C LYS A 13 4.86 4.33 26.25
N ILE A 14 4.14 4.86 27.24
CA ILE A 14 2.68 4.88 27.24
C ILE A 14 2.20 6.28 26.88
N ASN A 15 1.35 6.36 25.86
CA ASN A 15 0.73 7.61 25.45
C ASN A 15 -0.31 8.07 26.50
N SER A 16 -0.43 9.38 26.71
CA SER A 16 -1.39 9.95 27.68
C SER A 16 -2.84 9.57 27.39
N ALA A 17 -3.25 9.52 26.12
CA ALA A 17 -4.60 9.12 25.74
C ALA A 17 -4.86 7.63 26.04
N GLY A 18 -3.85 6.78 25.86
CA GLY A 18 -3.92 5.38 26.29
C GLY A 18 -4.02 5.27 27.81
N MET A 19 -3.17 6.01 28.54
CA MET A 19 -3.16 6.01 30.01
C MET A 19 -4.49 6.49 30.61
N GLU A 20 -5.15 7.47 30.00
CA GLU A 20 -6.48 7.95 30.42
C GLU A 20 -7.51 6.82 30.41
N ILE A 21 -7.55 6.03 29.33
CA ILE A 21 -8.44 4.86 29.22
C ILE A 21 -8.08 3.78 30.25
N ILE A 22 -6.79 3.56 30.52
CA ILE A 22 -6.35 2.61 31.55
C ILE A 22 -6.82 3.04 32.93
N LEU A 23 -6.69 4.32 33.26
CA LEU A 23 -7.17 4.85 34.54
C LEU A 23 -8.70 4.75 34.66
N GLU A 24 -9.45 5.09 33.61
CA GLU A 24 -10.91 4.90 33.60
C GLU A 24 -11.27 3.43 33.88
N TYR A 25 -10.63 2.49 33.19
CA TYR A 25 -10.88 1.06 33.35
C TYR A 25 -10.54 0.56 34.75
N ILE A 26 -9.37 0.92 35.29
CA ILE A 26 -8.94 0.47 36.63
C ILE A 26 -9.88 1.00 37.72
N TYR A 27 -10.34 2.25 37.60
CA TYR A 27 -11.21 2.86 38.62
C TYR A 27 -12.67 2.41 38.54
N THR A 28 -13.17 2.13 37.34
CA THR A 28 -14.60 1.85 37.13
C THR A 28 -14.92 0.39 36.77
N GLY A 29 -13.90 -0.39 36.41
CA GLY A 29 -14.03 -1.76 35.89
C GLY A 29 -14.56 -1.85 34.46
N SER A 30 -14.76 -0.73 33.76
CA SER A 30 -15.30 -0.71 32.40
C SER A 30 -14.84 0.53 31.63
N VAL A 31 -15.00 0.53 30.30
CA VAL A 31 -14.78 1.69 29.45
C VAL A 31 -15.98 1.81 28.52
N LYS A 32 -16.49 3.02 28.36
CA LYS A 32 -17.59 3.28 27.42
C LYS A 32 -17.12 3.14 25.98
N LYS A 33 -17.95 2.59 25.11
CA LYS A 33 -17.57 2.46 23.69
C LYS A 33 -17.32 3.82 23.04
N GLU A 34 -18.05 4.83 23.47
CA GLU A 34 -17.98 6.20 22.96
C GLU A 34 -16.69 6.94 23.35
N SER A 35 -15.98 6.49 24.39
CA SER A 35 -14.67 7.06 24.74
C SER A 35 -13.54 6.51 23.88
N LEU A 36 -13.75 5.39 23.19
CA LEU A 36 -12.82 4.84 22.20
C LEU A 36 -13.06 5.50 20.84
N THR A 37 -12.11 6.35 20.45
CA THR A 37 -12.13 7.13 19.21
C THR A 37 -10.96 6.71 18.31
N LYS A 38 -10.97 7.16 17.04
CA LYS A 38 -9.88 6.84 16.11
C LYS A 38 -8.52 7.35 16.61
N ASP A 39 -8.55 8.33 17.50
CA ASP A 39 -7.38 9.04 17.99
C ASP A 39 -6.75 8.40 19.23
N ASN A 40 -7.46 7.53 19.95
CA ASN A 40 -6.95 6.91 21.18
C ASN A 40 -7.05 5.37 21.22
N ILE A 41 -7.80 4.74 20.31
CA ILE A 41 -8.10 3.30 20.41
C ILE A 41 -6.87 2.41 20.27
N ILE A 42 -5.90 2.81 19.43
CA ILE A 42 -4.64 2.07 19.24
C ILE A 42 -3.74 2.25 20.46
N GLU A 43 -3.64 3.47 20.96
CA GLU A 43 -2.90 3.82 22.16
C GLU A 43 -3.47 3.10 23.40
N ALA A 44 -4.79 3.02 23.51
CA ALA A 44 -5.50 2.29 24.55
C ALA A 44 -5.23 0.79 24.47
N PHE A 45 -5.24 0.20 23.27
CA PHE A 45 -4.92 -1.22 23.10
C PHE A 45 -3.48 -1.53 23.55
N TYR A 46 -2.52 -0.71 23.12
CA TYR A 46 -1.13 -0.89 23.50
C TYR A 46 -0.90 -0.67 25.00
N ALA A 47 -1.59 0.31 25.59
CA ALA A 47 -1.54 0.50 27.04
C ALA A 47 -2.15 -0.70 27.78
N ALA A 48 -3.27 -1.24 27.29
CA ALA A 48 -3.90 -2.42 27.88
C ALA A 48 -2.98 -3.64 27.81
N ASP A 49 -2.23 -3.80 26.72
CA ASP A 49 -1.18 -4.83 26.59
C ASP A 49 -0.11 -4.68 27.66
N TYR A 50 0.42 -3.46 27.77
CA TYR A 50 1.50 -3.14 28.70
C TYR A 50 1.12 -3.40 30.17
N PHE A 51 -0.11 -3.04 30.55
CA PHE A 51 -0.65 -3.28 31.89
C PHE A 51 -1.28 -4.66 32.06
N GLN A 52 -1.22 -5.52 31.04
CA GLN A 52 -1.75 -6.90 31.05
C GLN A 52 -3.26 -6.97 31.34
N LEU A 53 -4.02 -6.00 30.84
CA LEU A 53 -5.47 -5.90 30.97
C LEU A 53 -6.16 -6.58 29.78
N SER A 54 -6.13 -7.91 29.77
CA SER A 54 -6.66 -8.76 28.69
C SER A 54 -8.15 -8.53 28.40
N ASP A 55 -8.98 -8.38 29.43
CA ASP A 55 -10.41 -8.07 29.27
C ASP A 55 -10.65 -6.74 28.54
N LEU A 56 -9.80 -5.74 28.79
CA LEU A 56 -9.85 -4.44 28.10
C LEU A 56 -9.34 -4.56 26.66
N GLN A 57 -8.28 -5.32 26.41
CA GLN A 57 -7.83 -5.61 25.04
C GLN A 57 -8.91 -6.30 24.21
N ASP A 58 -9.60 -7.29 24.79
CA ASP A 58 -10.70 -7.99 24.15
C ASP A 58 -11.86 -7.06 23.83
N PHE A 59 -12.20 -6.17 24.76
CA PHE A 59 -13.22 -5.13 24.56
C PHE A 59 -12.85 -4.17 23.42
N ILE A 60 -11.60 -3.71 23.37
CA ILE A 60 -11.09 -2.83 22.30
C ILE A 60 -11.11 -3.56 20.95
N THR A 61 -10.63 -4.81 20.91
CA THR A 61 -10.63 -5.63 19.69
C THR A 61 -12.05 -5.87 19.17
N LYS A 62 -13.01 -6.14 20.07
CA LYS A 62 -14.44 -6.25 19.72
C LYS A 62 -15.00 -4.92 19.22
N THR A 63 -14.59 -3.79 19.79
CA THR A 63 -15.02 -2.46 19.35
C THR A 63 -14.56 -2.16 17.93
N ILE A 64 -13.29 -2.46 17.63
CA ILE A 64 -12.72 -2.40 16.28
C ILE A 64 -13.55 -3.32 15.35
N LYS A 65 -13.72 -4.61 15.66
CA LYS A 65 -14.46 -5.55 14.80
C LYS A 65 -15.95 -5.22 14.57
N SER A 66 -16.64 -4.67 15.56
CA SER A 66 -18.11 -4.65 15.60
C SER A 66 -18.79 -3.45 14.91
N THR A 67 -18.05 -2.56 14.26
CA THR A 67 -18.61 -1.27 13.82
C THR A 67 -18.17 -0.81 12.44
N ASN A 68 -19.01 0.03 11.82
CA ASN A 68 -18.64 0.87 10.66
C ASN A 68 -17.36 1.67 10.91
N PHE A 69 -16.97 1.88 12.18
CA PHE A 69 -15.74 2.54 12.59
C PHE A 69 -14.49 2.02 11.89
N VAL A 70 -14.37 0.70 11.68
CA VAL A 70 -13.20 0.16 10.98
C VAL A 70 -13.31 0.37 9.49
N LYS A 71 -14.50 0.29 8.88
CA LYS A 71 -14.63 0.68 7.47
C LYS A 71 -14.26 2.15 7.27
N ASP A 72 -14.69 3.01 8.18
CA ASP A 72 -14.54 4.45 8.04
C ASP A 72 -13.17 4.96 8.45
N TYR A 73 -12.42 4.26 9.31
CA TYR A 73 -11.11 4.73 9.82
C TYR A 73 -9.97 3.72 9.72
N SER A 74 -10.17 2.55 9.11
CA SER A 74 -9.11 1.54 8.97
C SER A 74 -7.82 2.06 8.34
N PRO A 75 -7.82 2.95 7.32
CA PRO A 75 -6.57 3.50 6.80
C PRO A 75 -5.79 4.31 7.85
N GLU A 76 -6.48 5.15 8.63
CA GLU A 76 -5.89 5.98 9.68
C GLU A 76 -5.40 5.12 10.85
N LEU A 77 -6.18 4.12 11.24
CA LEU A 77 -5.80 3.19 12.30
C LEU A 77 -4.58 2.35 11.88
N LEU A 78 -4.52 1.91 10.62
CA LEU A 78 -3.36 1.18 10.09
C LEU A 78 -2.10 2.07 10.08
N THR A 79 -2.26 3.35 9.72
CA THR A 79 -1.20 4.35 9.82
C THR A 79 -0.67 4.44 11.25
N LYS A 80 -1.56 4.68 12.23
CA LYS A 80 -1.19 4.78 13.66
C LYS A 80 -0.49 3.53 14.17
N VAL A 81 -1.04 2.35 13.87
CA VAL A 81 -0.44 1.06 14.24
C VAL A 81 0.97 0.96 13.69
N SER A 82 1.16 1.25 12.40
CA SER A 82 2.46 1.14 11.73
C SER A 82 3.54 2.10 12.27
N GLU A 83 3.13 3.19 12.92
CA GLU A 83 4.04 4.18 13.54
C GLU A 83 4.43 3.80 14.97
N ILE A 84 3.54 3.12 15.70
CA ILE A 84 3.75 2.77 17.11
C ILE A 84 4.49 1.44 17.24
N MET A 85 4.21 0.46 16.38
CA MET A 85 4.70 -0.91 16.55
C MET A 85 5.53 -1.41 15.36
N PRO A 86 6.57 -2.24 15.61
CA PRO A 86 7.29 -2.91 14.55
C PRO A 86 6.36 -3.92 13.83
N LEU A 87 6.66 -4.16 12.56
CA LEU A 87 5.95 -5.13 11.74
C LEU A 87 6.09 -6.52 12.37
N THR A 88 4.98 -7.04 12.89
CA THR A 88 4.88 -8.38 13.48
C THR A 88 3.64 -9.05 12.93
N GLU A 89 3.80 -10.18 12.25
CA GLU A 89 2.68 -10.86 11.57
C GLU A 89 1.69 -11.50 12.56
N ASP A 90 2.00 -11.53 13.86
CA ASP A 90 1.17 -12.13 14.91
C ASP A 90 0.25 -11.11 15.60
N ASN A 91 0.35 -9.81 15.29
CA ASN A 91 -0.46 -8.79 15.94
C ASN A 91 -1.90 -8.79 15.41
N ILE A 92 -2.85 -9.20 16.26
CA ILE A 92 -4.25 -9.39 15.88
C ILE A 92 -4.92 -8.12 15.34
N ILE A 93 -4.57 -6.94 15.86
CA ILE A 93 -5.11 -5.66 15.36
C ILE A 93 -4.52 -5.31 14.01
N LEU A 94 -3.21 -5.48 13.85
CA LEU A 94 -2.55 -5.22 12.57
C LEU A 94 -3.14 -6.08 11.46
N ILE A 95 -3.27 -7.40 11.69
CA ILE A 95 -3.87 -8.33 10.73
C ILE A 95 -5.28 -7.89 10.38
N LEU A 96 -6.11 -7.60 11.39
CA LEU A 96 -7.50 -7.17 11.18
C LEU A 96 -7.60 -5.88 10.34
N LEU A 97 -6.75 -4.89 10.63
CA LEU A 97 -6.71 -3.64 9.89
C LEU A 97 -6.23 -3.86 8.46
N VAL A 98 -5.20 -4.68 8.26
CA VAL A 98 -4.69 -5.04 6.93
C VAL A 98 -5.76 -5.75 6.11
N GLU A 99 -6.43 -6.76 6.67
CA GLU A 99 -7.54 -7.45 5.99
C GLU A 99 -8.66 -6.48 5.62
N THR A 100 -8.99 -5.52 6.49
CA THR A 100 -10.03 -4.54 6.19
C THR A 100 -9.61 -3.59 5.07
N VAL A 101 -8.40 -3.01 5.15
CA VAL A 101 -7.91 -2.07 4.14
C VAL A 101 -7.66 -2.77 2.80
N ALA A 102 -7.19 -4.01 2.80
CA ALA A 102 -6.98 -4.81 1.58
C ALA A 102 -8.27 -5.05 0.79
N ASN A 103 -9.42 -5.08 1.47
CA ASN A 103 -10.73 -5.20 0.84
C ASN A 103 -11.30 -3.87 0.31
N LEU A 104 -10.61 -2.75 0.52
CA LEU A 104 -10.95 -1.44 -0.04
C LEU A 104 -10.12 -1.19 -1.30
N PRO A 105 -10.71 -0.75 -2.42
CA PRO A 105 -9.93 -0.24 -3.55
C PRO A 105 -9.07 0.95 -3.09
N LEU A 106 -7.75 0.92 -3.26
CA LEU A 106 -6.86 2.00 -2.81
C LEU A 106 -7.24 3.36 -3.42
N ASN A 107 -7.76 3.36 -4.65
CA ASN A 107 -8.26 4.57 -5.30
C ASN A 107 -9.47 5.23 -4.58
N SER A 108 -10.16 4.50 -3.69
CA SER A 108 -11.22 5.06 -2.85
C SER A 108 -10.71 5.69 -1.54
N ILE A 109 -9.44 5.45 -1.19
CA ILE A 109 -8.81 6.00 0.01
C ILE A 109 -8.25 7.38 -0.33
N GLU A 110 -8.67 8.40 0.41
CA GLU A 110 -8.12 9.75 0.23
C GLU A 110 -6.65 9.81 0.65
N PHE A 111 -5.82 10.45 -0.18
CA PHE A 111 -4.41 10.65 0.11
C PHE A 111 -4.20 11.46 1.40
N GLY A 112 -3.48 10.87 2.35
CA GLY A 112 -3.28 11.43 3.69
C GLY A 112 -3.95 10.60 4.79
N ARG A 113 -4.91 9.74 4.44
CA ARG A 113 -5.52 8.80 5.40
C ARG A 113 -4.65 7.57 5.67
N LEU A 114 -3.85 7.16 4.68
CA LEU A 114 -2.88 6.06 4.78
C LEU A 114 -1.47 6.60 4.55
N SER A 115 -0.56 6.41 5.51
CA SER A 115 0.85 6.80 5.40
C SER A 115 1.66 5.83 4.52
N ILE A 116 2.88 6.22 4.13
CA ILE A 116 3.80 5.33 3.39
C ILE A 116 4.14 4.10 4.25
N THR A 117 4.34 4.26 5.55
CA THR A 117 4.61 3.14 6.47
C THR A 117 3.40 2.22 6.59
N GLY A 118 2.19 2.78 6.70
CA GLY A 118 0.95 2.00 6.75
C GLY A 118 0.72 1.21 5.45
N LEU A 119 0.93 1.85 4.29
CA LEU A 119 0.87 1.19 2.99
C LEU A 119 1.94 0.11 2.85
N LYS A 120 3.16 0.34 3.34
CA LYS A 120 4.22 -0.67 3.37
C LYS A 120 3.79 -1.89 4.16
N TYR A 121 3.18 -1.71 5.33
CA TYR A 121 2.70 -2.81 6.16
C TYR A 121 1.60 -3.59 5.43
N LEU A 122 0.61 -2.90 4.87
CA LEU A 122 -0.44 -3.48 4.03
C LEU A 122 0.15 -4.37 2.93
N LEU A 123 1.01 -3.79 2.07
CA LEU A 123 1.59 -4.50 0.94
C LEU A 123 2.50 -5.64 1.39
N SER A 124 3.30 -5.45 2.44
CA SER A 124 4.19 -6.51 2.93
C SER A 124 3.45 -7.74 3.46
N ILE A 125 2.26 -7.54 4.04
CA ILE A 125 1.46 -8.63 4.59
C ILE A 125 0.61 -9.28 3.50
N THR A 126 0.21 -8.56 2.45
CA THR A 126 -0.63 -9.13 1.37
C THR A 126 0.17 -9.66 0.17
N TYR A 127 1.42 -9.24 -0.01
CA TYR A 127 2.25 -9.62 -1.16
C TYR A 127 2.49 -11.13 -1.22
N GLU A 128 2.22 -11.73 -2.38
CA GLU A 128 2.33 -13.18 -2.65
C GLU A 128 1.54 -14.10 -1.69
N LYS A 129 0.62 -13.55 -0.87
CA LYS A 129 -0.27 -14.32 -0.02
C LYS A 129 -1.60 -14.59 -0.74
N GLU A 130 -2.29 -15.66 -0.35
CA GLU A 130 -3.63 -15.99 -0.88
C GLU A 130 -4.75 -15.06 -0.34
N THR A 131 -4.38 -13.96 0.33
CA THR A 131 -5.32 -12.99 0.89
C THR A 131 -6.02 -12.19 -0.21
N PRO A 132 -7.35 -12.02 -0.15
CA PRO A 132 -8.06 -11.13 -1.05
C PRO A 132 -7.49 -9.71 -1.03
N PHE A 133 -7.34 -9.12 -2.20
CA PHE A 133 -6.85 -7.74 -2.36
C PHE A 133 -7.66 -7.06 -3.47
N ALA A 134 -8.36 -5.98 -3.13
CA ALA A 134 -9.38 -5.36 -3.97
C ALA A 134 -8.81 -4.48 -5.10
N THR A 135 -7.49 -4.22 -5.09
CA THR A 135 -6.85 -3.23 -5.97
C THR A 135 -5.93 -3.92 -6.96
N GLN A 136 -5.99 -3.54 -8.24
CA GLN A 136 -5.09 -4.08 -9.27
C GLN A 136 -3.67 -3.51 -9.14
N GLU A 137 -2.66 -4.24 -9.60
CA GLU A 137 -1.24 -3.88 -9.44
C GLU A 137 -0.87 -2.50 -10.01
N TYR A 138 -1.49 -2.08 -11.12
CA TYR A 138 -1.31 -0.71 -11.61
C TYR A 138 -1.82 0.34 -10.63
N GLU A 139 -2.99 0.09 -10.03
CA GLU A 139 -3.58 1.02 -9.06
C GLU A 139 -2.82 1.03 -7.74
N VAL A 140 -2.20 -0.09 -7.36
CA VAL A 140 -1.22 -0.16 -6.26
C VAL A 140 -0.03 0.75 -6.56
N PHE A 141 0.58 0.62 -7.74
CA PHE A 141 1.66 1.50 -8.17
C PHE A 141 1.23 2.98 -8.20
N ARG A 142 0.09 3.26 -8.82
CA ARG A 142 -0.48 4.61 -8.93
C ARG A 142 -0.63 5.25 -7.55
N TYR A 143 -1.30 4.57 -6.63
CA TYR A 143 -1.52 5.06 -5.27
C TYR A 143 -0.19 5.29 -4.55
N SER A 144 0.75 4.33 -4.65
CA SER A 144 2.09 4.43 -4.05
C SER A 144 2.88 5.62 -4.58
N ALA A 145 2.92 5.83 -5.90
CA ALA A 145 3.65 6.91 -6.53
C ALA A 145 3.07 8.28 -6.19
N ILE A 146 1.75 8.42 -6.19
CA ILE A 146 1.07 9.68 -5.84
C ILE A 146 1.24 9.99 -4.34
N LEU A 147 1.17 8.98 -3.47
CA LEU A 147 1.43 9.13 -2.04
C LEU A 147 2.87 9.59 -1.77
N ALA A 148 3.85 8.99 -2.45
CA ALA A 148 5.25 9.41 -2.40
C ALA A 148 5.44 10.85 -2.89
N ALA A 149 4.80 11.22 -4.01
CA ALA A 149 4.83 12.58 -4.53
C ALA A 149 4.24 13.62 -3.56
N LYS A 150 3.20 13.26 -2.82
CA LYS A 150 2.59 14.11 -1.79
C LYS A 150 3.57 14.43 -0.65
N GLN A 151 4.46 13.51 -0.29
CA GLN A 151 5.52 13.78 0.70
C GLN A 151 6.59 14.74 0.17
N VAL A 152 6.77 14.82 -1.14
CA VAL A 152 7.75 15.71 -1.78
C VAL A 152 7.23 17.15 -1.86
N SER A 153 6.07 17.37 -2.49
CA SER A 153 5.39 18.67 -2.53
C SER A 153 4.01 18.59 -3.20
N ASP A 154 3.15 19.58 -2.95
CA ASP A 154 1.84 19.70 -3.62
C ASP A 154 1.93 19.83 -5.14
N ASN A 155 2.98 20.45 -5.68
CA ASN A 155 3.17 20.60 -7.13
C ASN A 155 3.50 19.24 -7.78
N VAL A 156 4.38 18.45 -7.15
CA VAL A 156 4.74 17.11 -7.62
C VAL A 156 3.55 16.16 -7.49
N TYR A 157 2.78 16.26 -6.41
CA TYR A 157 1.51 15.54 -6.21
C TYR A 157 0.51 15.79 -7.35
N ARG A 158 0.23 17.06 -7.70
CA ARG A 158 -0.68 17.40 -8.80
C ARG A 158 -0.17 16.88 -10.13
N ASN A 159 1.14 17.04 -10.40
CA ASN A 159 1.74 16.57 -11.65
C ASN A 159 1.62 15.04 -11.82
N LEU A 160 1.86 14.25 -10.76
CA LEU A 160 1.68 12.79 -10.85
C LEU A 160 0.22 12.38 -10.95
N MET A 161 -0.69 13.06 -10.26
CA MET A 161 -2.13 12.81 -10.41
C MET A 161 -2.61 12.98 -11.86
N GLU A 162 -2.09 13.96 -12.59
CA GLU A 162 -2.38 14.18 -14.01
C GLU A 162 -1.75 13.11 -14.92
N ARG A 163 -0.53 12.67 -14.60
CA ARG A 163 0.22 11.69 -15.42
C ARG A 163 -0.16 10.24 -15.16
N LEU A 164 -0.74 9.94 -14.00
CA LEU A 164 -1.19 8.60 -13.61
C LEU A 164 -2.72 8.59 -13.52
N PRO A 165 -3.44 8.41 -14.65
CA PRO A 165 -4.88 8.25 -14.65
C PRO A 165 -5.32 6.95 -13.94
N THR A 166 -6.58 6.87 -13.52
CA THR A 166 -7.17 5.59 -13.05
C THR A 166 -7.34 4.61 -14.21
N LEU A 167 -7.55 3.32 -13.92
CA LEU A 167 -7.80 2.33 -14.99
C LEU A 167 -9.02 2.71 -15.84
N ASP A 168 -10.10 3.16 -15.20
CA ASP A 168 -11.31 3.63 -15.88
C ASP A 168 -11.03 4.80 -16.84
N GLN A 169 -10.08 5.68 -16.48
CA GLN A 169 -9.67 6.79 -17.34
C GLN A 169 -8.82 6.31 -18.52
N ILE A 170 -7.93 5.33 -18.30
CA ILE A 170 -7.05 4.77 -19.36
C ILE A 170 -7.89 4.13 -20.47
N GLU A 171 -8.95 3.41 -20.13
CA GLU A 171 -9.83 2.78 -21.12
C GLU A 171 -10.50 3.79 -22.06
N ASN A 172 -10.60 5.05 -21.63
CA ASN A 172 -11.25 6.14 -22.37
C ASN A 172 -10.26 7.17 -22.95
N LEU A 173 -8.95 6.96 -22.79
CA LEU A 173 -7.91 7.91 -23.20
C LEU A 173 -7.45 7.68 -24.64
N ILE A 174 -7.29 8.77 -25.40
CA ILE A 174 -6.82 8.73 -26.80
C ILE A 174 -5.32 9.06 -26.90
N GLU A 175 -4.75 9.88 -26.01
CA GLU A 175 -3.30 10.16 -25.94
C GLU A 175 -2.98 10.93 -24.64
N VAL A 176 -1.81 10.68 -24.03
CA VAL A 176 -1.30 11.44 -22.87
C VAL A 176 -0.04 12.20 -23.27
N GLU A 177 -0.06 13.52 -23.05
CA GLU A 177 1.07 14.39 -23.34
C GLU A 177 2.18 14.20 -22.28
N ASN A 178 3.38 13.83 -22.74
CA ASN A 178 4.51 13.55 -21.86
C ASN A 178 5.22 14.84 -21.43
N LYS A 179 4.87 15.36 -20.25
CA LYS A 179 5.60 16.46 -19.61
C LYS A 179 6.63 15.94 -18.60
N LEU A 180 7.85 16.48 -18.65
CA LEU A 180 8.98 16.09 -17.78
C LEU A 180 8.68 16.35 -16.28
N LEU A 181 9.02 15.38 -15.42
CA LEU A 181 8.85 15.46 -13.96
C LEU A 181 10.05 16.19 -13.31
N ILE A 182 9.79 17.29 -12.62
CA ILE A 182 10.83 18.21 -12.10
C ILE A 182 11.59 17.64 -10.87
N ASP A 183 11.04 16.65 -10.15
CA ASP A 183 11.62 16.11 -8.90
C ASP A 183 11.64 14.57 -8.83
N HIS A 184 11.83 13.88 -9.97
CA HIS A 184 11.78 12.41 -10.03
C HIS A 184 12.65 11.71 -8.98
N GLN A 185 13.86 12.20 -8.70
CA GLN A 185 14.77 11.59 -7.71
C GLN A 185 14.23 11.58 -6.28
N LYS A 186 13.50 12.63 -5.86
CA LYS A 186 12.92 12.67 -4.51
C LYS A 186 11.74 11.71 -4.42
N VAL A 187 10.91 11.65 -5.46
CA VAL A 187 9.81 10.68 -5.55
C VAL A 187 10.34 9.25 -5.52
N THR A 188 11.41 8.94 -6.24
CA THR A 188 12.04 7.62 -6.23
C THR A 188 12.46 7.21 -4.81
N LYS A 189 13.06 8.12 -4.03
CA LYS A 189 13.48 7.83 -2.65
C LYS A 189 12.29 7.52 -1.74
N GLU A 190 11.23 8.32 -1.83
CA GLU A 190 10.01 8.10 -1.02
C GLU A 190 9.26 6.83 -1.44
N LEU A 191 9.31 6.47 -2.72
CA LEU A 191 8.65 5.29 -3.28
C LEU A 191 9.43 3.99 -3.04
N GLU A 192 10.76 4.05 -2.94
CA GLU A 192 11.68 2.92 -2.76
C GLU A 192 11.20 1.82 -1.78
N PRO A 193 10.74 2.13 -0.55
CA PRO A 193 10.31 1.10 0.40
C PRO A 193 9.10 0.27 -0.05
N LEU A 194 8.34 0.76 -1.04
CA LEU A 194 7.11 0.13 -1.55
C LEU A 194 7.36 -0.68 -2.83
N VAL A 195 8.34 -0.30 -3.66
CA VAL A 195 8.57 -0.84 -5.01
C VAL A 195 8.66 -2.37 -5.02
N LYS A 196 9.35 -2.96 -4.03
CA LYS A 196 9.54 -4.42 -3.94
C LYS A 196 8.26 -5.22 -3.71
N TYR A 197 7.16 -4.56 -3.32
CA TYR A 197 5.87 -5.20 -3.07
C TYR A 197 4.86 -4.98 -4.20
N ILE A 198 5.32 -4.47 -5.35
CA ILE A 198 4.48 -4.23 -6.54
C ILE A 198 4.95 -5.18 -7.63
N ASP A 199 4.04 -6.01 -8.13
CA ASP A 199 4.37 -6.94 -9.21
C ASP A 199 4.13 -6.28 -10.57
N PHE A 200 5.15 -5.56 -11.06
CA PHE A 200 5.11 -4.90 -12.36
C PHE A 200 4.86 -5.87 -13.53
N LYS A 201 5.12 -7.18 -13.38
CA LYS A 201 4.85 -8.19 -14.42
C LYS A 201 3.35 -8.38 -14.64
N ARG A 202 2.52 -8.07 -13.63
CA ARG A 202 1.04 -8.14 -13.71
C ARG A 202 0.42 -6.88 -14.30
N ILE A 203 1.21 -5.82 -14.55
CA ILE A 203 0.74 -4.59 -15.17
C ILE A 203 0.76 -4.75 -16.70
N LYS A 204 -0.32 -4.33 -17.37
CA LYS A 204 -0.43 -4.39 -18.84
C LYS A 204 0.73 -3.62 -19.50
N THR A 205 1.33 -4.19 -20.54
CA THR A 205 2.52 -3.63 -21.22
C THR A 205 2.30 -2.23 -21.79
N HIS A 206 1.12 -1.93 -22.33
CA HIS A 206 0.81 -0.58 -22.80
C HIS A 206 0.78 0.44 -21.66
N ILE A 207 0.38 0.03 -20.45
CA ILE A 207 0.40 0.90 -19.26
C ILE A 207 1.83 1.15 -18.83
N LEU A 208 2.66 0.10 -18.80
CA LEU A 208 4.09 0.21 -18.51
C LEU A 208 4.77 1.22 -19.44
N ALA A 209 4.59 1.06 -20.75
CA ALA A 209 5.28 1.86 -21.78
C ALA A 209 4.83 3.32 -21.83
N ASN A 210 3.52 3.56 -21.70
CA ASN A 210 2.96 4.88 -21.93
C ASN A 210 2.88 5.73 -20.65
N PHE A 211 2.80 5.10 -19.47
CA PHE A 211 2.53 5.81 -18.21
C PHE A 211 3.61 5.61 -17.14
N ILE A 212 4.19 4.41 -17.00
CA ILE A 212 5.11 4.11 -15.89
C ILE A 212 6.56 4.43 -16.27
N GLU A 213 7.06 3.83 -17.35
CA GLU A 213 8.43 3.99 -17.83
C GLU A 213 8.80 5.47 -18.08
N PRO A 214 7.95 6.31 -18.72
CA PRO A 214 8.27 7.71 -18.97
C PRO A 214 8.37 8.59 -17.72
N LEU A 215 7.98 8.08 -16.54
CA LEU A 215 8.14 8.82 -15.28
C LEU A 215 9.59 8.82 -14.79
N GLY A 216 10.37 7.79 -15.13
CA GLY A 216 11.74 7.63 -14.65
C GLY A 216 11.86 7.48 -13.13
N ILE A 217 10.78 7.10 -12.44
CA ILE A 217 10.76 6.94 -10.97
C ILE A 217 10.98 5.49 -10.52
N ILE A 218 10.90 4.53 -11.44
CA ILE A 218 11.14 3.10 -11.23
C ILE A 218 12.46 2.70 -11.89
N PRO A 219 13.30 1.87 -11.24
CA PRO A 219 14.51 1.33 -11.85
C PRO A 219 14.24 0.63 -13.18
N THR A 220 15.06 0.92 -14.19
CA THR A 220 14.93 0.37 -15.55
C THR A 220 14.99 -1.16 -15.55
N GLU A 221 15.73 -1.76 -14.63
CA GLU A 221 15.85 -3.22 -14.49
C GLU A 221 14.50 -3.87 -14.18
N ILE A 222 13.68 -3.24 -13.32
CA ILE A 222 12.35 -3.72 -12.96
C ILE A 222 11.42 -3.64 -14.18
N ILE A 223 11.41 -2.51 -14.88
CA ILE A 223 10.59 -2.30 -16.08
C ILE A 223 10.97 -3.29 -17.19
N CYS A 224 12.28 -3.43 -17.49
CA CYS A 224 12.78 -4.41 -18.45
C CYS A 224 12.42 -5.84 -18.06
N SER A 225 12.45 -6.19 -16.77
CA SER A 225 12.05 -7.52 -16.30
C SER A 225 10.57 -7.81 -16.57
N ALA A 226 9.68 -6.82 -16.42
CA ALA A 226 8.27 -6.94 -16.71
C ALA A 226 8.00 -7.14 -18.22
N TYR A 227 8.67 -6.36 -19.08
CA TYR A 227 8.58 -6.57 -20.53
C TYR A 227 9.11 -7.93 -20.97
N ARG A 228 10.26 -8.36 -20.46
CA ARG A 228 10.83 -9.68 -20.76
C ARG A 228 9.89 -10.80 -20.35
N ASN A 229 9.27 -10.70 -19.18
CA ASN A 229 8.30 -11.69 -18.72
C ASN A 229 7.11 -11.79 -19.69
N THR A 230 6.58 -10.65 -20.15
CA THR A 230 5.49 -10.64 -21.14
C THR A 230 5.93 -11.23 -22.49
N ALA A 231 7.12 -10.86 -22.97
CA ALA A 231 7.67 -11.37 -24.23
C ALA A 231 7.88 -12.89 -24.19
N LEU A 232 8.31 -13.45 -23.06
CA LEU A 232 8.48 -14.89 -22.88
C LEU A 232 7.16 -15.67 -22.82
N LEU A 233 6.09 -15.04 -22.29
CA LEU A 233 4.76 -15.65 -22.24
C LEU A 233 4.02 -15.56 -23.58
N SER A 234 4.26 -14.47 -24.31
CA SER A 234 3.66 -14.21 -25.61
C SER A 234 4.50 -14.90 -26.69
N ASN A 235 4.20 -16.19 -26.96
CA ASN A 235 4.80 -17.00 -28.03
C ASN A 235 4.49 -16.46 -29.45
N TYR A 236 4.60 -15.16 -29.69
CA TYR A 236 4.50 -14.57 -31.01
C TYR A 236 5.78 -14.88 -31.78
N ASN A 237 5.74 -15.96 -32.56
CA ASN A 237 6.69 -16.20 -33.63
C ASN A 237 6.44 -15.19 -34.76
N LEU A 238 6.89 -13.95 -34.56
CA LEU A 238 7.22 -13.11 -35.70
C LEU A 238 8.28 -13.87 -36.49
N SER A 239 8.04 -14.04 -37.78
CA SER A 239 9.04 -14.61 -38.67
C SER A 239 10.32 -13.78 -38.58
N ASP A 240 11.45 -14.41 -38.26
CA ASP A 240 12.77 -13.77 -38.23
C ASP A 240 13.22 -13.26 -39.61
N PHE A 241 12.47 -13.58 -40.66
CA PHE A 241 12.67 -13.00 -41.98
C PHE A 241 12.16 -11.56 -42.02
N ARG A 242 13.02 -10.66 -42.52
CA ARG A 242 12.71 -9.26 -42.85
C ARG A 242 11.61 -9.09 -43.93
N GLY A 243 11.01 -10.18 -44.42
CA GLY A 243 9.99 -10.23 -45.48
C GLY A 243 9.21 -11.56 -45.50
N LYS A 244 8.38 -11.80 -46.52
CA LYS A 244 7.66 -13.07 -46.68
C LYS A 244 8.67 -14.21 -46.86
N ALA A 245 8.55 -15.29 -46.08
CA ALA A 245 9.35 -16.49 -46.29
C ALA A 245 9.22 -16.92 -47.76
N ILE A 246 10.34 -17.05 -48.45
CA ILE A 246 10.35 -17.58 -49.82
C ILE A 246 9.97 -19.06 -49.65
N ASN A 247 8.72 -19.40 -49.94
CA ASN A 247 8.32 -20.79 -50.03
C ASN A 247 9.20 -21.44 -51.11
N GLU A 248 10.15 -22.28 -50.71
CA GLU A 248 11.00 -23.05 -51.63
C GLU A 248 10.19 -23.99 -52.54
N SER A 249 8.89 -24.17 -52.30
CA SER A 249 7.99 -25.01 -53.09
C SER A 249 7.49 -24.40 -54.41
N GLY A 250 7.98 -23.21 -54.80
CA GLY A 250 7.52 -22.51 -56.02
C GLY A 250 8.51 -22.46 -57.18
N TYR A 251 9.75 -22.95 -57.04
CA TYR A 251 10.71 -22.96 -58.15
C TYR A 251 10.49 -24.21 -59.01
N VAL A 252 9.51 -24.13 -59.91
CA VAL A 252 9.53 -24.95 -61.12
C VAL A 252 10.60 -24.34 -62.02
N TRP A 253 11.75 -25.00 -62.12
CA TRP A 253 12.69 -24.72 -63.19
C TRP A 253 12.00 -25.12 -64.50
N ASP A 254 11.79 -24.16 -65.40
CA ASP A 254 11.46 -24.51 -66.78
C ASP A 254 12.66 -25.27 -67.35
N GLU A 255 12.51 -26.59 -67.51
CA GLU A 255 13.39 -27.37 -68.37
C GLU A 255 13.05 -27.02 -69.83
N THR A 256 13.84 -26.09 -70.39
CA THR A 256 14.12 -25.83 -71.82
C THR A 256 12.96 -25.67 -72.80
#